data_AF-A0A814VN39-F1
#
_entry.id   AF-A0A814VN39-F1
#
_cell.length_a   1.000
_cell.length_b   1.000
_cell.length_c   1.000
_cell.angle_alpha   90.00
_cell.angle_beta   90.00
_cell.angle_gamma   90.00
#
_symmetry.space_group_name_H-M   'P 1'
#
loop_
_entity.id
_entity.type
_entity.pdbx_description
1 polymer ?
#
loop_
_entity_poly.entity_id
_entity_poly.type
_entity_poly.pdbx_seq_one_letter_code
_entity_poly.pdbx_strand_id
1 'polypeptide(L)'
;MVTLDRLVVLSTTLFTVAALLVLVSISRPRWILSINQGETSLGLIEMCITYSSNEQKCFVPQHIRFVWVLSFGLAVGALCLLTMTIFLFLASHFLRNSIIEYGRLTGFAAMIFLCFSTVLFPMGFDSEIIGGSPFQLPTDYRIGSSYIAFVGATWLTVVSAIVAGKMCLPRFRA
;
A
#
# COMPACT_ATOMS: atom_id res chain seq x y z
N MET A 1 13.87 -9.37 -28.77
CA MET A 1 12.78 -8.38 -28.57
C MET A 1 11.59 -8.99 -27.84
N VAL A 2 11.05 -10.13 -28.28
CA VAL A 2 9.85 -10.81 -27.70
C VAL A 2 9.89 -11.09 -26.18
N THR A 3 11.08 -11.31 -25.59
CA THR A 3 11.21 -11.54 -24.13
C THR A 3 11.01 -10.27 -23.29
N LEU A 4 11.32 -9.09 -23.84
CA LEU A 4 11.16 -7.82 -23.13
C LEU A 4 9.68 -7.46 -22.95
N ASP A 5 8.86 -7.72 -23.96
CA ASP A 5 7.42 -7.44 -23.93
C ASP A 5 6.71 -8.30 -22.88
N ARG A 6 7.03 -9.59 -22.78
CA ARG A 6 6.39 -10.49 -21.79
C ARG A 6 6.70 -10.11 -20.35
N LEU A 7 7.93 -9.71 -20.07
CA LEU A 7 8.36 -9.27 -18.73
C LEU A 7 7.72 -7.92 -18.36
N VAL A 8 7.64 -6.98 -19.30
CA VAL A 8 7.00 -5.67 -19.07
C VAL A 8 5.50 -5.83 -18.88
N VAL A 9 4.84 -6.69 -19.67
CA VAL A 9 3.42 -7.02 -19.48
C VAL A 9 3.20 -7.66 -18.10
N LEU A 10 4.01 -8.65 -17.73
CA LEU A 10 3.91 -9.29 -16.41
C LEU A 10 4.09 -8.26 -15.28
N SER A 11 5.13 -7.43 -15.32
CA SER A 11 5.34 -6.41 -14.30
C SER A 11 4.20 -5.39 -14.26
N THR A 12 3.66 -4.99 -15.42
CA THR A 12 2.53 -4.06 -15.48
C THR A 12 1.29 -4.67 -14.84
N THR A 13 1.00 -5.95 -15.10
CA THR A 13 -0.13 -6.65 -14.46
C THR A 13 0.04 -6.80 -12.96
N LEU A 14 1.26 -7.01 -12.47
CA LEU A 14 1.49 -7.11 -11.04
C LEU A 14 1.39 -5.73 -10.35
N PHE A 15 1.89 -4.66 -10.99
CA PHE A 15 1.71 -3.29 -10.51
C PHE A 15 0.24 -2.85 -10.49
N THR A 16 -0.58 -3.25 -11.48
CA THR A 16 -2.01 -2.94 -11.47
C THR A 16 -2.75 -3.66 -10.36
N VAL A 17 -2.46 -4.95 -10.14
CA VAL A 17 -3.04 -5.71 -9.01
C VAL A 17 -2.64 -5.08 -7.68
N ALA A 18 -1.37 -4.71 -7.50
CA ALA A 18 -0.91 -4.03 -6.30
C ALA A 18 -1.62 -2.68 -6.09
N ALA A 19 -1.76 -1.86 -7.14
CA ALA A 19 -2.46 -0.58 -7.05
C ALA A 19 -3.93 -0.73 -6.62
N LEU A 20 -4.64 -1.74 -7.16
CA LEU A 20 -6.02 -2.03 -6.75
C LEU A 20 -6.11 -2.47 -5.30
N LEU A 21 -5.20 -3.33 -4.84
CA LEU A 21 -5.15 -3.75 -3.44
C LEU A 21 -4.87 -2.58 -2.51
N VAL A 22 -3.95 -1.67 -2.85
CA VAL A 22 -3.68 -0.44 -2.09
C VAL A 22 -4.93 0.43 -2.02
N LEU A 23 -5.59 0.68 -3.16
CA LEU A 23 -6.82 1.48 -3.23
C LEU A 23 -7.94 0.90 -2.35
N VAL A 24 -8.18 -0.41 -2.45
CA VAL A 24 -9.19 -1.09 -1.62
C VAL A 24 -8.82 -1.05 -0.14
N SER A 25 -7.53 -1.19 0.18
CA SER A 25 -7.05 -1.15 1.57
C SER A 25 -7.24 0.24 2.18
N ILE A 26 -6.88 1.30 1.46
CA ILE A 26 -7.03 2.69 1.94
C ILE A 26 -8.51 3.08 2.08
N SER A 27 -9.37 2.66 1.16
CA SER A 27 -10.81 3.01 1.18
C SER A 27 -11.62 2.29 2.26
N ARG A 28 -11.14 1.14 2.77
CA ARG A 28 -11.85 0.39 3.82
C ARG A 28 -11.22 0.60 5.20
N PRO A 29 -11.97 1.08 6.20
CA PRO A 29 -11.49 1.32 7.57
C PRO A 29 -11.44 0.03 8.41
N ARG A 30 -10.98 -1.08 7.82
CA ARG A 30 -10.82 -2.39 8.46
C ARG A 30 -9.35 -2.77 8.56
N TRP A 31 -8.54 -1.87 9.11
CA TRP A 31 -7.12 -2.10 9.36
C TRP A 31 -6.89 -2.75 10.72
N ILE A 32 -7.67 -2.35 11.72
CA ILE A 32 -7.71 -2.97 13.06
C ILE A 32 -9.18 -3.19 13.43
N LEU A 33 -9.47 -4.30 14.09
CA LEU A 33 -10.80 -4.68 14.55
C LEU A 33 -10.75 -4.83 16.08
N SER A 34 -11.67 -4.22 16.81
CA SER A 34 -11.87 -4.53 18.23
C SER A 34 -12.85 -5.69 18.40
N ILE A 35 -12.58 -6.57 19.37
CA ILE A 35 -13.40 -7.76 19.63
C ILE A 35 -14.48 -7.47 20.70
N ASN A 36 -14.18 -6.58 21.66
CA ASN A 36 -14.93 -6.49 22.92
C ASN A 36 -15.91 -5.31 23.01
N GLN A 37 -15.90 -4.33 22.10
CA GLN A 37 -16.65 -3.06 22.25
C GLN A 37 -17.76 -2.85 21.19
N GLY A 38 -18.44 -3.92 20.76
CA GLY A 38 -19.15 -3.92 19.48
C GLY A 38 -18.15 -3.96 18.33
N GLU A 39 -18.54 -4.35 17.12
CA GLU A 39 -17.59 -4.44 16.00
C GLU A 39 -17.10 -3.04 15.58
N THR A 40 -16.11 -2.49 16.30
CA THR A 40 -15.45 -1.24 15.93
C THR A 40 -14.28 -1.55 15.02
N SER A 41 -14.30 -0.94 13.84
CA SER A 41 -13.27 -1.08 12.82
C SER A 41 -12.51 0.23 12.73
N LEU A 42 -11.20 0.17 12.93
CA LEU A 42 -10.31 1.31 12.79
C LEU A 42 -9.63 1.26 11.41
N GLY A 43 -9.74 2.34 10.67
CA GLY A 43 -8.92 2.66 9.50
C GLY A 43 -7.69 3.47 9.89
N LEU A 44 -7.02 4.08 8.89
CA LEU A 44 -5.85 4.95 9.13
C LEU A 44 -6.24 6.31 9.71
N ILE A 45 -7.38 6.85 9.27
CA ILE A 45 -7.84 8.19 9.63
C ILE A 45 -9.24 8.13 10.25
N GLU A 46 -10.08 7.22 9.75
CA GLU A 46 -11.46 7.08 10.19
C GLU A 46 -11.62 5.87 11.10
N MET A 47 -12.46 6.01 12.12
CA MET A 47 -12.95 4.92 12.94
C MET A 47 -14.44 4.73 12.70
N CYS A 48 -14.88 3.49 12.58
CA CYS A 48 -16.29 3.16 12.38
C CYS A 48 -16.78 2.23 13.48
N ILE A 49 -17.96 2.54 14.00
CA ILE A 49 -18.64 1.73 15.01
C ILE A 49 -19.90 1.15 14.38
N THR A 50 -20.03 -0.18 14.42
CA THR A 50 -21.25 -0.88 14.01
C THR A 50 -22.17 -1.02 15.23
N TYR A 51 -23.33 -0.36 15.21
CA TYR A 51 -24.35 -0.55 16.22
C TYR A 51 -25.19 -1.80 15.91
N SER A 52 -25.84 -2.38 16.93
CA SER A 52 -26.68 -3.59 16.82
C SER A 52 -27.81 -3.50 15.77
N SER A 53 -28.14 -2.31 15.26
CA SER A 53 -29.14 -2.06 14.23
C SER A 53 -28.59 -2.05 12.79
N ASN A 54 -27.34 -2.49 12.57
CA ASN A 54 -26.67 -2.51 11.26
C ASN A 54 -26.34 -1.11 10.68
N GLU A 55 -26.47 -0.05 11.50
CA GLU A 55 -26.02 1.29 11.13
C GLU A 55 -24.54 1.47 11.52
N GLN A 56 -23.68 1.61 10.51
CA GLN A 56 -22.26 1.91 10.70
C GLN A 56 -22.06 3.43 10.64
N LYS A 57 -21.62 4.03 11.74
CA LYS A 57 -21.24 5.44 11.78
C LYS A 57 -19.72 5.57 11.83
N CYS A 58 -19.17 6.28 10.86
CA CYS A 58 -17.75 6.54 10.74
C CYS A 58 -17.45 8.00 11.13
N PHE A 59 -16.41 8.20 11.92
CA PHE A 59 -16.00 9.50 12.41
C PHE A 59 -14.47 9.57 12.52
N VAL A 60 -13.95 10.78 12.40
CA VAL A 60 -12.51 11.06 12.47
C VAL A 60 -12.17 11.42 13.92
N PRO A 61 -11.27 10.68 14.60
CA PRO A 61 -10.83 11.04 15.94
C PRO A 61 -10.20 12.44 15.95
N GLN A 62 -10.44 13.24 16.99
CA GLN A 62 -9.79 14.56 17.12
C GLN A 62 -8.28 14.48 17.42
N HIS A 63 -7.83 13.39 18.04
CA HIS A 63 -6.42 13.15 18.39
C HIS A 63 -5.82 12.03 17.54
N ILE A 64 -5.60 12.29 16.25
CA ILE A 64 -4.86 11.38 15.37
C ILE A 64 -3.37 11.63 15.53
N ARG A 65 -2.60 10.56 15.74
CA ARG A 65 -1.13 10.68 15.76
C ARG A 65 -0.58 11.01 14.38
N PHE A 66 0.42 11.89 14.38
CA PHE A 66 1.14 12.29 13.17
C PHE A 66 1.69 11.09 12.38
N VAL A 67 2.10 10.02 13.06
CA VAL A 67 2.59 8.78 12.42
C VAL A 67 1.54 8.13 11.51
N TRP A 68 0.27 8.12 11.90
CA TRP A 68 -0.81 7.56 11.08
C TRP A 68 -1.16 8.45 9.88
N VAL A 69 -1.14 9.77 10.07
CA VAL A 69 -1.28 10.74 8.98
C VAL A 69 -0.15 10.60 7.97
N LEU A 70 1.09 10.46 8.44
CA LEU A 70 2.26 10.24 7.61
C LEU A 70 2.15 8.90 6.86
N SER A 71 1.74 7.83 7.56
CA SER A 71 1.50 6.51 6.96
C SER A 71 0.46 6.59 5.83
N PHE A 72 -0.63 7.33 6.04
CA PHE A 72 -1.68 7.53 5.04
C PHE A 72 -1.16 8.35 3.84
N GLY A 73 -0.46 9.45 4.11
CA GLY A 73 0.14 10.28 3.05
C GLY A 73 1.12 9.49 2.19
N LEU A 74 1.95 8.63 2.81
CA LEU A 74 2.85 7.74 2.09
C LEU A 74 2.10 6.67 1.27
N ALA A 75 1.01 6.11 1.80
CA ALA A 75 0.18 5.14 1.07
C ALA A 75 -0.51 5.77 -0.15
N VAL A 76 -1.04 6.98 -0.02
CA VAL A 76 -1.64 7.74 -1.13
C VAL A 76 -0.57 8.15 -2.14
N GLY A 77 0.58 8.63 -1.67
CA GLY A 77 1.72 8.95 -2.52
C GLY A 77 2.21 7.74 -3.32
N ALA A 78 2.29 6.57 -2.68
CA ALA A 78 2.61 5.31 -3.34
C ALA A 78 1.58 4.93 -4.41
N LEU A 79 0.28 5.08 -4.12
CA LEU A 79 -0.77 4.81 -5.10
C LEU A 79 -0.63 5.70 -6.35
N CYS A 80 -0.36 7.00 -6.16
CA CYS A 80 -0.09 7.92 -7.27
C CYS A 80 1.17 7.53 -8.06
N LEU A 81 2.24 7.09 -7.39
CA LEU A 81 3.44 6.62 -8.07
C LEU A 81 3.17 5.33 -8.86
N LEU A 82 2.42 4.39 -8.30
CA LEU A 82 2.03 3.16 -8.98
C LEU A 82 1.22 3.43 -10.25
N THR A 83 0.23 4.33 -10.19
CA THR A 83 -0.56 4.69 -11.37
C THR A 83 0.30 5.36 -12.44
N MET A 84 1.24 6.22 -12.04
CA MET A 84 2.22 6.81 -12.96
C MET A 84 3.12 5.73 -13.59
N THR A 85 3.61 4.76 -12.82
CA THR A 85 4.40 3.63 -13.35
C THR A 85 3.63 2.82 -14.37
N ILE A 86 2.36 2.48 -14.08
CA ILE A 86 1.49 1.75 -15.00
C ILE A 86 1.30 2.54 -16.30
N PHE A 87 1.02 3.84 -16.20
CA PHE A 87 0.86 4.71 -17.36
C PHE A 87 2.14 4.79 -18.20
N LEU A 88 3.31 4.93 -17.57
CA LEU A 88 4.60 5.00 -18.26
C LEU A 88 4.93 3.68 -18.98
N PHE A 89 4.61 2.53 -18.39
CA PHE A 89 4.78 1.24 -19.05
C PHE A 89 3.82 1.03 -20.21
N LEU A 90 2.55 1.46 -20.08
CA LEU A 90 1.60 1.46 -21.19
C LEU A 90 2.06 2.39 -22.32
N ALA A 91 2.45 3.63 -21.99
CA ALA A 91 2.95 4.61 -22.94
C ALA A 91 4.22 4.10 -23.64
N SER A 92 5.12 3.42 -22.93
CA SER A 92 6.31 2.81 -23.53
C SER A 92 5.99 1.73 -24.55
N HIS A 93 4.88 1.01 -24.40
CA HIS A 93 4.42 0.04 -25.38
C HIS A 93 4.01 0.72 -26.69
N PHE A 94 3.39 1.90 -26.61
CA PHE A 94 2.97 2.67 -27.78
C PHE A 94 4.09 3.53 -28.41
N LEU A 95 4.96 4.14 -27.60
CA LEU A 95 5.92 5.19 -28.03
C LEU A 95 7.37 4.71 -28.17
N ARG A 96 7.61 3.39 -28.19
CA ARG A 96 8.91 2.74 -28.47
C ARG A 96 10.06 3.22 -27.55
N ASN A 97 10.19 2.54 -26.41
CA ASN A 97 11.40 2.28 -25.60
C ASN A 97 12.14 3.40 -24.84
N SER A 98 11.91 4.70 -25.06
CA SER A 98 12.71 5.73 -24.35
C SER A 98 12.27 6.00 -22.90
N ILE A 99 11.13 5.47 -22.44
CA ILE A 99 10.46 5.89 -21.19
C ILE A 99 10.52 4.79 -20.09
N ILE A 100 11.04 3.60 -20.41
CA ILE A 100 11.07 2.45 -19.49
C ILE A 100 11.88 2.75 -18.22
N GLU A 101 12.95 3.54 -18.34
CA GLU A 101 13.82 3.91 -17.22
C GLU A 101 13.06 4.74 -16.15
N TYR A 102 12.25 5.71 -16.59
CA TYR A 102 11.38 6.48 -15.70
C TYR A 102 10.30 5.63 -15.05
N GLY A 103 9.72 4.67 -15.78
CA GLY A 103 8.77 3.70 -15.22
C GLY A 103 9.38 2.86 -14.11
N ARG A 104 10.64 2.42 -14.26
CA ARG A 104 11.36 1.67 -13.21
C ARG A 104 11.65 2.53 -11.99
N LEU A 105 12.11 3.76 -12.19
CA LEU A 105 12.41 4.70 -11.10
C LEU A 105 11.17 4.98 -10.26
N THR A 106 10.04 5.27 -10.92
CA THR A 106 8.76 5.52 -10.25
C THR A 106 8.25 4.28 -9.51
N GLY A 107 8.41 3.08 -10.09
CA GLY A 107 8.04 1.83 -9.42
C GLY A 107 8.88 1.54 -8.18
N PHE A 108 10.18 1.85 -8.23
CA PHE A 108 11.09 1.72 -7.08
C PHE A 108 10.77 2.74 -5.98
N ALA A 109 10.46 3.98 -6.36
CA ALA A 109 9.99 5.00 -5.42
C ALA A 109 8.68 4.57 -4.73
N ALA A 110 7.72 4.02 -5.49
CA ALA A 110 6.47 3.50 -4.94
C ALA A 110 6.70 2.37 -3.92
N MET A 111 7.62 1.44 -4.23
CA MET A 111 8.03 0.36 -3.33
C MET A 111 8.55 0.91 -1.99
N ILE A 112 9.44 1.91 -2.03
CA ILE A 112 9.98 2.55 -0.82
C ILE A 112 8.84 3.14 0.01
N PHE A 113 7.92 3.88 -0.61
CA PHE A 113 6.82 4.55 0.09
C PHE A 113 5.87 3.53 0.75
N LEU A 114 5.54 2.43 0.05
CA LEU A 114 4.75 1.34 0.62
C LEU A 114 5.46 0.67 1.81
N CYS A 115 6.76 0.43 1.73
CA CYS A 115 7.53 -0.14 2.83
C CYS A 115 7.51 0.77 4.07
N PHE A 116 7.77 2.07 3.90
CA PHE A 116 7.70 3.02 5.00
C PHE A 116 6.29 3.10 5.60
N SER A 117 5.25 3.18 4.77
CA SER A 117 3.86 3.17 5.23
C SER A 117 3.54 1.90 6.03
N THR A 118 4.00 0.73 5.54
CA THR A 118 3.77 -0.58 6.20
C THR A 118 4.39 -0.65 7.59
N VAL A 119 5.55 -0.01 7.81
CA VAL A 119 6.26 0.00 9.09
C VAL A 119 5.74 1.09 10.04
N LEU A 120 5.39 2.27 9.52
CA LEU A 120 4.88 3.37 10.32
C LEU A 120 3.52 3.07 10.95
N PHE A 121 2.66 2.33 10.24
CA PHE A 121 1.35 1.95 10.75
C PHE A 121 1.41 1.23 12.13
N PRO A 122 2.12 0.09 12.28
CA PRO A 122 2.25 -0.61 13.55
C PRO A 122 3.11 0.12 14.59
N MET A 123 3.99 1.03 14.16
CA MET A 123 4.72 1.90 15.09
C MET A 123 3.78 2.81 15.86
N GLY A 124 2.60 3.13 15.32
CA GLY A 124 1.59 3.96 15.98
C GLY A 124 0.60 3.22 16.88
N PHE A 125 0.88 2.00 17.35
CA PHE A 125 -0.04 1.23 18.21
C PHE A 125 -0.03 1.62 19.70
N ASP A 126 1.01 2.29 20.18
CA ASP A 126 1.10 2.89 21.53
C ASP A 126 0.21 4.13 21.72
N SER A 127 -0.84 4.31 20.92
CA SER A 127 -1.71 5.48 21.01
C SER A 127 -2.70 5.25 22.14
N GLU A 128 -3.14 6.31 22.81
CA GLU A 128 -4.13 6.22 23.88
C GLU A 128 -5.46 5.58 23.40
N ILE A 129 -5.71 5.59 22.08
CA ILE A 129 -6.89 4.97 21.45
C ILE A 129 -6.82 3.44 21.46
N ILE A 130 -5.62 2.87 21.28
CA ILE A 130 -5.41 1.41 21.23
C ILE A 130 -4.88 0.91 22.59
N GLY A 131 -4.03 1.69 23.25
CA GLY A 131 -3.37 1.33 24.51
C GLY A 131 -2.33 0.20 24.35
N GLY A 132 -1.82 -0.02 23.13
CA GLY A 132 -0.82 -1.04 22.84
C GLY A 132 0.61 -0.60 23.13
N SER A 133 1.56 -1.34 22.59
CA SER A 133 2.96 -0.91 22.47
C SER A 133 3.37 -0.95 21.00
N PRO A 134 4.47 -0.31 20.58
CA PRO A 134 4.87 -0.28 19.18
C PRO A 134 5.00 -1.72 18.64
N PHE A 135 4.37 -2.00 17.51
CA PHE A 135 4.31 -3.33 16.87
C PHE A 135 3.53 -4.42 17.63
N GLN A 136 2.89 -4.11 18.76
CA GLN A 136 2.13 -5.09 19.55
C GLN A 136 0.73 -4.56 19.87
N LEU A 137 -0.28 -5.29 19.41
CA LEU A 137 -1.67 -5.00 19.75
C LEU A 137 -2.04 -5.65 21.10
N PRO A 138 -2.92 -5.01 21.89
CA PRO A 138 -3.56 -5.66 23.03
C PRO A 138 -4.44 -6.84 22.59
N THR A 139 -4.76 -7.75 23.52
CA THR A 139 -5.55 -8.97 23.25
C THR A 139 -6.95 -8.71 22.69
N ASP A 140 -7.46 -7.50 22.89
CA ASP A 140 -8.82 -7.10 22.53
C ASP A 140 -8.91 -6.57 21.09
N TYR A 141 -7.77 -6.47 20.40
CA TYR A 141 -7.66 -5.99 19.03
C TYR A 141 -7.06 -7.05 18.11
N ARG A 142 -7.50 -7.04 16.84
CA ARG A 142 -6.97 -7.89 15.78
C ARG A 142 -6.67 -7.09 14.54
N ILE A 143 -5.72 -7.58 13.76
CA ILE A 143 -5.41 -7.05 12.44
C ILE A 143 -6.59 -7.34 11.51
N GLY A 144 -7.05 -6.30 10.82
CA GLY A 144 -8.13 -6.39 9.84
C GLY A 144 -7.64 -6.74 8.43
N SER A 145 -8.59 -7.09 7.57
CA SER A 145 -8.30 -7.54 6.20
C SER A 145 -7.62 -6.49 5.33
N SER A 146 -7.88 -5.19 5.57
CA SER A 146 -7.28 -4.12 4.78
C SER A 146 -5.76 -4.03 4.99
N TYR A 147 -5.27 -4.22 6.22
CA TYR A 147 -3.83 -4.20 6.47
C TYR A 147 -3.12 -5.40 5.82
N ILE A 148 -3.76 -6.58 5.87
CA ILE A 148 -3.22 -7.80 5.23
C ILE A 148 -3.13 -7.60 3.71
N ALA A 149 -4.18 -7.05 3.09
CA ALA A 149 -4.19 -6.73 1.67
C ALA A 149 -3.13 -5.67 1.31
N PHE A 150 -2.92 -4.67 2.16
CA PHE A 150 -1.89 -3.65 1.98
C PHE A 150 -0.48 -4.25 2.03
N VAL A 151 -0.18 -5.08 3.04
CA VAL A 151 1.11 -5.81 3.13
C VAL A 151 1.31 -6.70 1.90
N GLY A 152 0.26 -7.41 1.46
CA GLY A 152 0.28 -8.18 0.23
C GLY A 152 0.61 -7.33 -1.01
N ALA A 153 0.03 -6.13 -1.11
CA ALA A 153 0.34 -5.18 -2.17
C ALA A 153 1.79 -4.69 -2.13
N THR A 154 2.35 -4.46 -0.94
CA THR A 154 3.77 -4.12 -0.77
C THR A 154 4.65 -5.24 -1.32
N TRP A 155 4.39 -6.50 -0.95
CA TRP A 155 5.15 -7.65 -1.46
C TRP A 155 5.04 -7.80 -2.98
N LEU A 156 3.82 -7.66 -3.54
CA LEU A 156 3.62 -7.67 -4.99
C LEU A 156 4.40 -6.55 -5.67
N THR A 157 4.42 -5.35 -5.10
CA THR A 157 5.18 -4.21 -5.63
C THR A 157 6.69 -4.47 -5.61
N VAL A 158 7.21 -5.07 -4.54
CA VAL A 158 8.63 -5.48 -4.46
C VAL A 158 8.96 -6.47 -5.57
N VAL A 159 8.17 -7.53 -5.73
CA VAL A 159 8.38 -8.53 -6.80
C VAL A 159 8.28 -7.88 -8.18
N SER A 160 7.30 -7.01 -8.38
CA SER A 160 7.11 -6.28 -9.64
C SER A 160 8.30 -5.39 -9.98
N ALA A 161 8.82 -4.66 -9.01
CA ALA A 161 9.98 -3.78 -9.17
C ALA A 161 11.26 -4.57 -9.50
N ILE A 162 11.45 -5.74 -8.87
CA ILE A 162 12.57 -6.66 -9.16
C ILE A 162 12.48 -7.16 -10.62
N VAL A 163 11.30 -7.62 -11.04
CA VAL A 163 11.05 -8.12 -12.41
C VAL A 163 11.22 -7.00 -13.44
N ALA A 164 10.64 -5.83 -13.17
CA ALA A 164 10.70 -4.67 -14.06
C ALA A 164 12.11 -4.08 -14.15
N GLY A 165 12.84 -4.07 -13.02
CA GLY A 165 14.16 -3.47 -12.88
C GLY A 165 15.27 -4.20 -13.62
N LYS A 166 15.07 -5.46 -14.02
CA LYS A 166 16.17 -6.34 -14.50
C LYS A 166 17.37 -6.24 -13.55
N MET A 167 17.10 -6.39 -12.25
CA MET A 167 18.03 -6.11 -11.14
C MET A 167 19.48 -6.45 -11.50
N CYS A 168 20.31 -5.42 -11.66
CA CYS A 168 21.77 -5.47 -11.68
C CYS A 168 22.48 -6.10 -12.91
N LEU A 169 21.89 -6.13 -14.11
CA LEU A 169 22.68 -6.51 -15.29
C LEU A 169 23.68 -5.40 -15.66
N PRO A 170 25.01 -5.69 -15.70
CA PRO A 170 25.99 -4.74 -16.18
C PRO A 170 25.70 -4.40 -17.64
N ARG A 171 25.72 -3.09 -17.94
CA ARG A 171 25.60 -2.60 -19.30
C ARG A 171 26.93 -2.90 -20.01
N PHE A 172 27.06 -4.07 -20.62
CA PHE A 172 28.20 -4.36 -21.48
C PHE A 172 28.13 -3.41 -22.68
N ARG A 173 28.98 -2.39 -22.67
CA ARG A 173 29.27 -1.53 -23.81
C ARG A 173 30.20 -2.35 -24.71
N ALA A 174 29.65 -2.95 -25.76
CA ALA A 174 30.43 -3.43 -26.90
C ALA A 174 30.86 -2.23 -27.74
#